data_AF-A0A520XGB3-F1
#
_entry.id   AF-A0A520XGB3-F1
#
_cell.length_a   1.000
_cell.length_b   1.000
_cell.length_c   1.000
_cell.angle_alpha   90.00
_cell.angle_beta   90.00
_cell.angle_gamma   90.00
#
_symmetry.space_group_name_H-M   'P 1'
#
loop_
_entity.id
_entity.type
_entity.pdbx_description
1 polymer ?
#
loop_
_entity_poly.entity_id
_entity_poly.type
_entity_poly.pdbx_seq_one_letter_code
_entity_poly.pdbx_strand_id
1 'polypeptide(L)'
;MSKVIVFDTETTGITEPVLIEAAGIIINGSPFDKQTETLNNRYNPGKPISFGAMATHNILDCDLENCPPATEFRLPENTAYLVGHNIDFDWEVIGKPEVKLIDTLPMARKLWPDFDSHNLGALSYALCDEFARPKIREKLISRHSALTDVELCLELLRFILKEKTGLKSWGDIWIFSEEARIPDIMPFGKYKGTAIKDLPEDYKDWLLKQSDIDKYLKIALRTN
;
A
#
# COMPACT_ATOMS: atom_id res chain seq x y z
N MET A 1 -9.29 22.86 -0.86
CA MET A 1 -8.13 22.39 -0.06
C MET A 1 -7.65 21.09 -0.66
N SER A 2 -6.34 20.84 -0.69
CA SER A 2 -5.79 19.57 -1.16
C SER A 2 -6.18 18.44 -0.20
N LYS A 3 -6.74 17.34 -0.72
CA LYS A 3 -7.12 16.16 0.07
C LYS A 3 -5.97 15.17 0.18
N VAL A 4 -5.93 14.47 1.30
CA VAL A 4 -5.11 13.26 1.47
C VAL A 4 -6.03 12.11 1.77
N ILE A 5 -5.81 10.99 1.10
CA ILE A 5 -6.69 9.83 1.20
C ILE A 5 -5.85 8.61 1.50
N VAL A 6 -6.14 7.92 2.61
CA VAL A 6 -5.68 6.55 2.81
C VAL A 6 -6.59 5.67 1.98
N PHE A 7 -6.04 4.86 1.08
CA PHE A 7 -6.77 4.25 -0.02
C PHE A 7 -6.35 2.79 -0.23
N ASP A 8 -7.32 1.97 -0.58
CA ASP A 8 -7.14 0.54 -0.86
C ASP A 8 -8.21 0.08 -1.86
N THR A 9 -7.88 -0.92 -2.66
CA THR A 9 -8.76 -1.52 -3.66
C THR A 9 -8.83 -3.02 -3.54
N GLU A 10 -10.03 -3.55 -3.71
CA GLU A 10 -10.21 -4.94 -4.10
C GLU A 10 -10.34 -5.04 -5.61
N THR A 11 -9.82 -6.13 -6.18
CA THR A 11 -9.78 -6.33 -7.64
C THR A 11 -10.18 -7.74 -8.04
N THR A 12 -10.41 -7.94 -9.34
CA THR A 12 -10.66 -9.28 -9.90
C THR A 12 -9.48 -10.26 -9.72
N GLY A 13 -8.30 -9.80 -9.32
CA GLY A 13 -7.07 -10.59 -9.16
C GLY A 13 -5.83 -9.84 -9.66
N ILE A 14 -4.65 -10.47 -9.58
CA ILE A 14 -3.37 -9.80 -9.85
C ILE A 14 -3.01 -9.65 -11.34
N THR A 15 -3.63 -10.44 -12.22
CA THR A 15 -3.38 -10.40 -13.66
C THR A 15 -4.47 -9.59 -14.35
N GLU A 16 -4.07 -8.49 -14.99
CA GLU A 16 -4.99 -7.51 -15.59
C GLU A 16 -6.09 -7.10 -14.58
N PRO A 17 -5.73 -6.59 -13.39
CA PRO A 17 -6.72 -6.30 -12.34
C PRO A 17 -7.78 -5.30 -12.83
N VAL A 18 -9.05 -5.56 -12.50
CA VAL A 18 -10.13 -4.58 -12.63
C VAL A 18 -10.72 -4.32 -11.25
N LEU A 19 -10.98 -3.05 -10.95
CA LEU A 19 -11.55 -2.59 -9.69
C LEU A 19 -12.91 -3.25 -9.39
N ILE A 20 -13.08 -3.76 -8.16
CA ILE A 20 -14.38 -4.25 -7.67
C ILE A 20 -14.84 -3.57 -6.38
N GLU A 21 -13.92 -3.06 -5.56
CA GLU A 21 -14.21 -2.24 -4.39
C GLU A 21 -13.13 -1.16 -4.28
N ALA A 22 -13.53 0.08 -4.03
CA ALA A 22 -12.61 1.17 -3.69
C ALA A 22 -13.00 1.72 -2.33
N ALA A 23 -12.07 1.69 -1.38
CA ALA A 23 -12.26 2.29 -0.06
C ALA A 23 -11.22 3.36 0.22
N GLY A 24 -11.60 4.32 1.06
CA GLY A 24 -10.67 5.33 1.50
C GLY A 24 -11.16 6.14 2.69
N ILE A 25 -10.19 6.67 3.44
CA ILE A 25 -10.40 7.59 4.55
C ILE A 25 -9.80 8.94 4.15
N ILE A 26 -10.63 9.97 4.09
CA ILE A 26 -10.19 11.33 3.79
C ILE A 26 -9.64 11.95 5.07
N ILE A 27 -8.37 12.34 5.04
CA ILE A 27 -7.69 12.92 6.19
C ILE A 27 -8.00 14.42 6.28
N ASN A 28 -8.77 14.76 7.31
CA ASN A 28 -9.09 16.12 7.71
C ASN A 28 -8.22 16.50 8.91
N GLY A 29 -7.39 17.53 8.75
CA GLY A 29 -6.45 17.96 9.80
C GLY A 29 -5.26 17.01 9.95
N SER A 30 -5.00 16.59 11.19
CA SER A 30 -3.90 15.68 11.50
C SER A 30 -4.32 14.22 11.28
N PRO A 31 -3.43 13.33 10.78
CA PRO A 31 -3.72 11.90 10.70
C PRO A 31 -4.03 11.28 12.07
N PHE A 32 -3.61 11.91 13.18
CA PHE A 32 -3.91 11.48 14.55
C PHE A 32 -5.32 11.86 15.01
N ASP A 33 -6.00 12.79 14.33
CA ASP A 33 -7.37 13.16 14.66
C ASP A 33 -8.35 12.04 14.29
N LYS A 34 -9.54 12.07 14.89
CA LYS A 34 -10.63 11.17 14.52
C LYS A 34 -11.10 11.50 13.10
N GLN A 35 -10.91 10.57 12.16
CA GLN A 35 -11.37 10.70 10.79
C GLN A 35 -12.79 10.14 10.66
N THR A 36 -13.66 10.83 9.94
CA THR A 36 -15.08 10.45 9.79
C THR A 36 -15.55 10.42 8.34
N GLU A 37 -14.82 11.05 7.44
CA GLU A 37 -15.16 11.09 6.01
C GLU A 37 -14.52 9.88 5.33
N THR A 38 -15.35 8.98 4.80
CA THR A 38 -14.91 7.78 4.10
C THR A 38 -15.57 7.68 2.73
N LEU A 39 -14.91 6.98 1.83
CA LEU A 39 -15.49 6.44 0.59
C LEU A 39 -15.41 4.92 0.67
N ASN A 40 -16.47 4.22 0.27
CA ASN A 40 -16.47 2.77 0.15
C ASN A 40 -17.55 2.38 -0.86
N ASN A 41 -17.15 2.07 -2.08
CA ASN A 41 -18.06 1.78 -3.18
C ASN A 41 -17.60 0.51 -3.91
N ARG A 42 -18.58 -0.27 -4.36
CA ARG A 42 -18.35 -1.46 -5.19
C ARG A 42 -18.68 -1.20 -6.65
N TYR A 43 -18.02 -1.94 -7.52
CA TYR A 43 -18.09 -1.78 -8.96
C TYR A 43 -18.23 -3.12 -9.66
N ASN A 44 -19.02 -3.13 -10.75
CA ASN A 44 -19.08 -4.24 -11.66
C ASN A 44 -17.84 -4.22 -12.57
N PRO A 45 -16.96 -5.25 -12.51
CA PRO A 45 -15.73 -5.28 -13.29
C PRO A 45 -15.94 -5.66 -14.76
N GLY A 46 -17.15 -6.07 -15.17
CA GLY A 46 -17.44 -6.54 -16.53
C GLY A 46 -16.76 -7.86 -16.89
N LYS A 47 -16.16 -8.56 -15.92
CA LYS A 47 -15.50 -9.87 -16.08
C LYS A 47 -15.50 -10.66 -14.77
N PRO A 48 -15.31 -12.00 -14.81
CA PRO A 48 -15.28 -12.81 -13.58
C PRO A 48 -14.11 -12.47 -12.64
N ILE A 49 -14.35 -12.57 -11.34
CA ILE A 49 -13.31 -12.51 -10.30
C ILE A 49 -12.54 -13.85 -10.26
N SER A 50 -11.23 -13.80 -10.09
CA SER A 50 -10.41 -15.00 -9.89
C SER A 50 -10.69 -15.63 -8.52
N PHE A 51 -10.63 -16.97 -8.42
CA PHE A 51 -10.85 -17.66 -7.14
C PHE A 51 -9.84 -17.26 -6.05
N GLY A 52 -8.62 -16.91 -6.43
CA GLY A 52 -7.61 -16.39 -5.50
C GLY A 52 -8.04 -15.07 -4.88
N ALA A 53 -8.53 -14.12 -5.69
CA ALA A 53 -9.06 -12.86 -5.19
C ALA A 53 -10.30 -13.06 -4.31
N MET A 54 -11.25 -13.90 -4.75
CA MET A 54 -12.42 -14.27 -3.94
C MET A 54 -12.03 -14.82 -2.56
N ALA A 55 -10.99 -15.66 -2.48
CA ALA A 55 -10.50 -16.20 -1.21
C ALA A 55 -9.88 -15.13 -0.30
N THR A 56 -9.31 -14.07 -0.89
CA THR A 56 -8.75 -12.94 -0.15
C THR A 56 -9.86 -12.04 0.41
N HIS A 57 -10.69 -11.46 -0.46
CA HIS A 57 -11.62 -10.38 -0.08
C HIS A 57 -13.08 -10.84 0.12
N ASN A 58 -13.41 -12.09 -0.21
CA ASN A 58 -14.74 -12.67 -0.02
C ASN A 58 -15.89 -11.88 -0.69
N ILE A 59 -15.61 -11.26 -1.84
CA ILE A 59 -16.60 -10.61 -2.72
C ILE A 59 -16.86 -11.56 -3.88
N LEU A 60 -18.13 -11.81 -4.16
CA LEU A 60 -18.58 -12.73 -5.21
C LEU A 60 -19.08 -11.95 -6.42
N ASP A 61 -19.08 -12.59 -7.60
CA ASP A 61 -19.59 -11.96 -8.83
C ASP A 61 -21.05 -11.49 -8.66
N CYS A 62 -21.88 -12.25 -7.92
CA CYS A 62 -23.27 -11.90 -7.64
C CYS A 62 -23.43 -10.66 -6.73
N ASP A 63 -22.40 -10.31 -5.94
CA ASP A 63 -22.42 -9.10 -5.10
C ASP A 63 -22.27 -7.83 -5.95
N LEU A 64 -21.80 -7.96 -7.20
CA LEU A 64 -21.39 -6.86 -8.07
C LEU A 64 -22.29 -6.67 -9.30
N GLU A 65 -23.23 -7.58 -9.55
CA GLU A 65 -24.05 -7.60 -10.77
C GLU A 65 -24.78 -6.26 -11.00
N ASN A 66 -25.31 -5.68 -9.92
CA ASN A 66 -26.07 -4.42 -9.95
C ASN A 66 -25.24 -3.17 -9.58
N CYS A 67 -23.92 -3.32 -9.42
CA CYS A 67 -23.03 -2.20 -9.14
C CYS A 67 -22.74 -1.39 -10.42
N PRO A 68 -22.40 -0.08 -10.29
CA PRO A 68 -21.94 0.70 -11.43
C PRO A 68 -20.66 0.08 -12.04
N PRO A 69 -20.41 0.23 -13.35
CA PRO A 69 -19.20 -0.28 -13.97
C PRO A 69 -17.93 0.34 -13.36
N ALA A 70 -16.84 -0.43 -13.27
CA ALA A 70 -15.55 0.03 -12.73
C ALA A 70 -15.04 1.33 -13.37
N THR A 71 -15.35 1.56 -14.64
CA THR A 71 -15.02 2.78 -15.38
C THR A 71 -15.69 4.05 -14.86
N GLU A 72 -16.69 3.95 -13.98
CA GLU A 72 -17.34 5.08 -13.32
C GLU A 72 -16.59 5.56 -12.07
N PHE A 73 -15.62 4.79 -11.54
CA PHE A 73 -14.83 5.23 -10.40
C PHE A 73 -14.15 6.58 -10.68
N ARG A 74 -14.29 7.52 -9.76
CA ARG A 74 -13.58 8.80 -9.77
C ARG A 74 -12.96 9.02 -8.41
N LEU A 75 -11.65 9.27 -8.41
CA LEU A 75 -10.97 9.74 -7.21
C LEU A 75 -11.51 11.12 -6.84
N PRO A 76 -11.74 11.44 -5.55
CA PRO A 76 -12.17 12.77 -5.15
C PRO A 76 -11.27 13.87 -5.73
N GLU A 77 -11.90 14.92 -6.26
CA GLU A 77 -11.17 16.05 -6.85
C GLU A 77 -10.22 16.69 -5.82
N ASN A 78 -9.12 17.26 -6.33
CA ASN A 78 -8.08 17.90 -5.52
C ASN A 78 -7.36 16.95 -4.54
N THR A 79 -7.35 15.65 -4.80
CA THR A 79 -6.50 14.71 -4.04
C THR A 79 -5.04 14.95 -4.39
N ALA A 80 -4.25 15.37 -3.40
CA ALA A 80 -2.83 15.64 -3.56
C ALA A 80 -1.95 14.44 -3.20
N TYR A 81 -2.42 13.60 -2.26
CA TYR A 81 -1.70 12.42 -1.80
C TYR A 81 -2.64 11.22 -1.67
N LEU A 82 -2.21 10.08 -2.20
CA LEU A 82 -2.74 8.76 -1.86
C LEU A 82 -1.76 8.07 -0.92
N VAL A 83 -2.28 7.54 0.18
CA VAL A 83 -1.53 6.75 1.14
C VAL A 83 -2.06 5.32 1.08
N GLY A 84 -1.18 4.33 0.99
CA GLY A 84 -1.60 2.93 1.06
C GLY A 84 -0.47 2.03 1.51
N HIS A 85 -0.69 0.73 1.39
CA HIS A 85 0.29 -0.29 1.72
C HIS A 85 0.51 -1.16 0.48
N ASN A 86 1.64 -0.95 -0.22
CA ASN A 86 1.83 -1.34 -1.62
C ASN A 86 0.98 -0.53 -2.62
N ILE A 87 0.82 0.78 -2.35
CA ILE A 87 -0.12 1.70 -3.02
C ILE A 87 0.03 1.82 -4.54
N ASP A 88 1.20 1.44 -5.09
CA ASP A 88 1.41 1.48 -6.54
C ASP A 88 0.36 0.61 -7.25
N PHE A 89 0.04 -0.56 -6.68
CA PHE A 89 -0.95 -1.49 -7.25
C PHE A 89 -2.33 -0.81 -7.38
N ASP A 90 -2.85 -0.26 -6.29
CA ASP A 90 -4.14 0.44 -6.27
C ASP A 90 -4.16 1.64 -7.21
N TRP A 91 -3.06 2.39 -7.26
CA TRP A 91 -2.88 3.51 -8.17
C TRP A 91 -2.92 3.08 -9.65
N GLU A 92 -2.33 1.92 -10.00
CA GLU A 92 -2.43 1.37 -11.36
C GLU A 92 -3.88 0.98 -11.70
N VAL A 93 -4.56 0.31 -10.76
CA VAL A 93 -5.95 -0.17 -10.91
C VAL A 93 -6.92 0.97 -11.21
N ILE A 94 -6.76 2.11 -10.53
CA ILE A 94 -7.63 3.28 -10.72
C ILE A 94 -7.23 4.18 -11.90
N GLY A 95 -6.29 3.74 -12.74
CA GLY A 95 -5.94 4.43 -13.99
C GLY A 95 -4.84 5.49 -13.86
N LYS A 96 -3.95 5.37 -12.86
CA LYS A 96 -2.75 6.19 -12.69
C LYS A 96 -3.01 7.71 -12.66
N PRO A 97 -3.95 8.20 -11.81
CA PRO A 97 -4.20 9.64 -11.69
C PRO A 97 -2.93 10.40 -11.30
N GLU A 98 -2.82 11.66 -11.68
CA GLU A 98 -1.71 12.53 -11.31
C GLU A 98 -1.82 12.91 -9.82
N VAL A 99 -1.20 12.10 -8.96
CA VAL A 99 -1.23 12.24 -7.50
C VAL A 99 0.07 11.73 -6.90
N LYS A 100 0.49 12.29 -5.76
CA LYS A 100 1.67 11.79 -5.05
C LYS A 100 1.31 10.54 -4.25
N LEU A 101 2.19 9.55 -4.27
CA LEU A 101 1.99 8.27 -3.60
C LEU A 101 2.83 8.19 -2.34
N ILE A 102 2.22 7.81 -1.23
CA ILE A 102 2.86 7.51 0.04
C ILE A 102 2.64 6.03 0.31
N ASP A 103 3.71 5.25 0.34
CA ASP A 103 3.64 3.81 0.53
C ASP A 103 4.18 3.41 1.90
N THR A 104 3.29 2.93 2.75
CA THR A 104 3.62 2.49 4.10
C THR A 104 4.40 1.19 4.14
N LEU A 105 4.36 0.35 3.10
CA LEU A 105 5.11 -0.91 3.05
C LEU A 105 6.63 -0.71 3.07
N PRO A 106 7.25 0.05 2.13
CA PRO A 106 8.67 0.33 2.17
C PRO A 106 9.06 1.14 3.41
N MET A 107 8.21 2.07 3.87
CA MET A 107 8.45 2.80 5.12
C MET A 107 8.55 1.84 6.32
N ALA A 108 7.64 0.87 6.43
CA ALA A 108 7.65 -0.13 7.49
C ALA A 108 8.87 -1.05 7.40
N ARG A 109 9.26 -1.49 6.20
CA ARG A 109 10.48 -2.28 5.99
C ARG A 109 11.74 -1.54 6.43
N LYS A 110 11.79 -0.22 6.23
CA LYS A 110 12.93 0.62 6.63
C LYS A 110 12.99 0.85 8.13
N LEU A 111 11.84 1.02 8.79
CA LEU A 111 11.77 1.26 10.23
C LEU A 111 11.91 -0.02 11.07
N TRP A 112 11.39 -1.14 10.58
CA TRP A 112 11.39 -2.42 11.29
C TRP A 112 11.94 -3.55 10.42
N PRO A 113 13.23 -3.49 10.01
CA PRO A 113 13.81 -4.45 9.07
C PRO A 113 13.83 -5.90 9.58
N ASP A 114 13.82 -6.09 10.91
CA ASP A 114 13.94 -7.39 11.56
C ASP A 114 12.59 -8.13 11.71
N PHE A 115 11.46 -7.52 11.32
CA PHE A 115 10.17 -8.21 11.32
C PHE A 115 10.14 -9.31 10.25
N ASP A 116 9.57 -10.45 10.60
CA ASP A 116 9.48 -11.63 9.73
C ASP A 116 8.49 -11.46 8.57
N SER A 117 7.54 -10.54 8.71
CA SER A 117 6.62 -10.12 7.66
C SER A 117 6.25 -8.64 7.80
N HIS A 118 6.15 -7.96 6.65
CA HIS A 118 5.70 -6.57 6.56
C HIS A 118 4.33 -6.44 5.89
N ASN A 119 3.57 -7.53 5.75
CA ASN A 119 2.18 -7.39 5.31
C ASN A 119 1.35 -6.64 6.38
N LEU A 120 0.27 -6.00 5.96
CA LEU A 120 -0.51 -5.10 6.82
C LEU A 120 -1.05 -5.80 8.08
N GLY A 121 -1.51 -7.05 7.96
CA GLY A 121 -1.99 -7.83 9.10
C GLY A 121 -0.89 -8.17 10.11
N ALA A 122 0.28 -8.59 9.65
CA ALA A 122 1.44 -8.86 10.49
C ALA A 122 1.90 -7.60 11.23
N LEU A 123 2.00 -6.48 10.52
CA LEU A 123 2.35 -5.18 11.13
C LEU A 123 1.31 -4.73 12.16
N SER A 124 0.04 -4.97 11.88
CA SER A 124 -1.05 -4.68 12.82
C SER A 124 -0.91 -5.47 14.13
N TYR A 125 -0.49 -6.74 14.07
CA TYR A 125 -0.19 -7.52 15.28
C TYR A 125 1.10 -7.11 15.98
N ALA A 126 2.15 -6.83 15.21
CA ALA A 126 3.48 -6.53 15.72
C ALA A 126 3.54 -5.19 16.46
N LEU A 127 2.80 -4.18 15.98
CA LEU A 127 2.87 -2.80 16.49
C LEU A 127 1.78 -2.48 17.51
N CYS A 128 0.70 -3.27 17.59
CA CYS A 128 -0.33 -3.05 18.59
C CYS A 128 0.13 -3.48 20.00
N ASP A 129 -0.47 -2.87 21.03
CA ASP A 129 -0.35 -3.36 22.39
C ASP A 129 -0.83 -4.82 22.48
N GLU A 130 -0.15 -5.65 23.27
CA GLU A 130 -0.48 -7.08 23.38
C GLU A 130 -1.95 -7.33 23.76
N PHE A 131 -2.49 -6.50 24.65
CA PHE A 131 -3.90 -6.56 25.07
C PHE A 131 -4.89 -6.17 23.95
N ALA A 132 -4.44 -5.48 22.90
CA ALA A 132 -5.25 -5.10 21.75
C ALA A 132 -5.31 -6.18 20.66
N ARG A 133 -4.43 -7.20 20.71
CA ARG A 133 -4.39 -8.29 19.71
C ARG A 133 -5.74 -9.00 19.48
N PRO A 134 -6.58 -9.28 20.50
CA PRO A 134 -7.91 -9.84 20.25
C PRO A 134 -8.79 -8.98 19.36
N LYS A 135 -8.73 -7.64 19.53
CA LYS A 135 -9.45 -6.68 18.70
C LYS A 135 -8.88 -6.58 17.28
N ILE A 136 -7.55 -6.65 17.13
CA ILE A 136 -6.90 -6.71 15.82
C ILE A 136 -7.32 -7.99 15.08
N ARG A 137 -7.34 -9.12 15.78
CA ARG A 137 -7.84 -10.38 15.23
C ARG A 137 -9.30 -10.27 14.77
N GLU A 138 -10.17 -9.67 15.57
CA GLU A 138 -11.57 -9.44 15.17
C GLU A 138 -11.66 -8.62 13.89
N LYS A 139 -10.89 -7.53 13.77
CA LYS A 139 -10.84 -6.73 12.54
C LYS A 139 -10.36 -7.53 11.33
N LEU A 140 -9.30 -8.31 11.48
CA LEU A 140 -8.71 -9.07 10.37
C LEU A 140 -9.58 -10.26 9.94
N ILE A 141 -10.30 -10.89 10.87
CA ILE A 141 -11.21 -11.99 10.57
C ILE A 141 -12.57 -11.48 10.06
N SER A 142 -13.01 -10.30 10.51
CA SER A 142 -14.20 -9.66 9.95
C SER A 142 -13.90 -9.27 8.52
N ARG A 143 -14.43 -10.04 7.55
CA ARG A 143 -14.36 -9.85 6.08
C ARG A 143 -13.31 -8.82 5.65
N HIS A 144 -12.16 -9.29 5.13
CA HIS A 144 -11.22 -8.46 4.37
C HIS A 144 -12.02 -7.62 3.38
N SER A 145 -12.18 -6.35 3.71
CA SER A 145 -12.82 -5.36 2.89
C SER A 145 -11.81 -4.24 2.77
N ALA A 146 -11.80 -3.56 1.62
CA ALA A 146 -10.87 -2.46 1.42
C ALA A 146 -11.01 -1.42 2.54
N LEU A 147 -12.19 -1.26 3.14
CA LEU A 147 -12.40 -0.34 4.27
C LEU A 147 -11.65 -0.76 5.54
N THR A 148 -11.59 -2.05 5.83
CA THR A 148 -10.80 -2.57 6.97
C THR A 148 -9.31 -2.33 6.75
N ASP A 149 -8.84 -2.55 5.52
CA ASP A 149 -7.43 -2.37 5.19
C ASP A 149 -7.01 -0.89 5.20
N VAL A 150 -7.85 0.05 4.76
CA VAL A 150 -7.54 1.49 4.94
C VAL A 150 -7.54 1.93 6.40
N GLU A 151 -8.37 1.35 7.27
CA GLU A 151 -8.32 1.63 8.71
C GLU A 151 -6.99 1.15 9.31
N LEU A 152 -6.58 -0.09 8.99
CA LEU A 152 -5.32 -0.65 9.47
C LEU A 152 -4.12 0.11 8.90
N CYS A 153 -4.18 0.52 7.63
CA CYS A 153 -3.15 1.34 6.99
C CYS A 153 -3.04 2.72 7.65
N LEU A 154 -4.15 3.35 8.06
CA LEU A 154 -4.12 4.60 8.80
C LEU A 154 -3.48 4.42 10.19
N GLU A 155 -3.78 3.34 10.90
CA GLU A 155 -3.11 3.03 12.17
C GLU A 155 -1.61 2.77 11.97
N LEU A 156 -1.23 2.02 10.93
CA LEU A 156 0.18 1.82 10.56
C LEU A 156 0.89 3.14 10.27
N LEU A 157 0.26 4.03 9.49
CA LEU A 157 0.79 5.37 9.24
C LEU A 157 1.03 6.12 10.57
N ARG A 158 0.10 6.07 11.52
CA ARG A 158 0.28 6.69 12.84
C ARG A 158 1.45 6.10 13.62
N PHE A 159 1.68 4.78 13.56
CA PHE A 159 2.86 4.16 14.15
C PHE A 159 4.15 4.65 13.49
N ILE A 160 4.19 4.69 12.15
CA ILE A 160 5.32 5.20 11.39
C ILE A 160 5.65 6.65 11.78
N LEU A 161 4.63 7.52 11.91
CA LEU A 161 4.83 8.93 12.27
C LEU A 161 5.27 9.12 13.73
N LYS A 162 4.93 8.19 14.63
CA LYS A 162 5.43 8.19 16.02
C LYS A 162 6.89 7.75 16.07
N GLU A 163 7.25 6.71 15.32
CA GLU A 163 8.60 6.15 15.26
C GLU A 163 9.57 7.12 14.56
N LYS A 164 9.21 7.57 13.35
CA LYS A 164 10.01 8.51 12.57
C LYS A 164 9.68 9.95 12.95
N THR A 165 10.27 10.40 14.05
CA THR A 165 10.15 11.79 14.47
C THR A 165 10.69 12.76 13.41
N GLY A 166 10.08 13.96 13.34
CA GLY A 166 10.50 15.04 12.45
C GLY A 166 9.73 15.17 11.13
N LEU A 167 8.80 14.27 10.82
CA LEU A 167 7.88 14.41 9.69
C LEU A 167 6.74 15.37 10.06
N LYS A 168 6.83 16.64 9.63
CA LYS A 168 5.92 17.72 10.09
C LYS A 168 4.84 18.07 9.07
N SER A 169 4.96 17.59 7.84
CA SER A 169 4.04 17.87 6.74
C SER A 169 3.84 16.64 5.86
N TRP A 170 2.75 16.61 5.08
CA TRP A 170 2.55 15.59 4.05
C TRP A 170 3.68 15.55 3.02
N GLY A 171 4.35 16.68 2.77
CA GLY A 171 5.55 16.74 1.94
C GLY A 171 6.71 15.95 2.54
N ASP A 172 6.97 16.11 3.85
CA ASP A 172 8.02 15.37 4.55
C ASP A 172 7.73 13.86 4.56
N ILE A 173 6.47 13.49 4.81
CA ILE A 173 6.01 12.09 4.80
C ILE A 173 6.21 11.48 3.41
N TRP A 174 5.86 12.22 2.35
CA TRP A 174 6.07 11.79 0.98
C TRP A 174 7.55 11.64 0.62
N ILE A 175 8.40 12.58 1.01
CA ILE A 175 9.86 12.48 0.81
C ILE A 175 10.39 11.21 1.50
N PHE A 176 10.03 10.98 2.76
CA PHE A 176 10.45 9.78 3.49
C PHE A 176 9.93 8.49 2.84
N SER A 177 8.69 8.49 2.33
CA SER A 177 8.15 7.37 1.55
C SER A 177 8.99 7.10 0.29
N GLU A 178 9.34 8.12 -0.48
CA GLU A 178 10.18 7.97 -1.67
C GLU A 178 11.59 7.47 -1.33
N GLU A 179 12.19 7.97 -0.25
CA GLU A 179 13.47 7.48 0.25
C GLU A 179 13.41 6.02 0.74
N ALA A 180 12.28 5.61 1.31
CA ALA A 180 12.10 4.26 1.82
C ALA A 180 11.91 3.22 0.69
N ARG A 181 11.42 3.66 -0.48
CA ARG A 181 11.26 2.79 -1.65
C ARG A 181 12.59 2.33 -2.25
N ILE A 182 13.68 3.06 -2.01
CA ILE A 182 15.03 2.68 -2.44
C ILE A 182 15.57 1.61 -1.47
N PRO A 183 15.76 0.36 -1.92
CA PRO A 183 16.20 -0.72 -1.04
C PRO A 183 17.67 -0.56 -0.62
N ASP A 184 17.98 -0.85 0.64
CA ASP A 184 19.36 -0.96 1.15
C ASP A 184 19.90 -2.40 1.06
N ILE A 185 19.00 -3.38 1.03
CA ILE A 185 19.28 -4.81 0.99
C ILE A 185 18.72 -5.41 -0.29
N MET A 186 19.47 -6.31 -0.93
CA MET A 186 19.05 -6.97 -2.15
C MET A 186 17.78 -7.82 -1.90
N PRO A 187 16.64 -7.52 -2.56
CA PRO A 187 15.36 -8.14 -2.24
C PRO A 187 15.20 -9.60 -2.72
N PHE A 188 15.96 -10.01 -3.75
CA PHE A 188 15.81 -11.32 -4.40
C PHE A 188 17.11 -11.81 -5.06
N GLY A 189 17.06 -13.02 -5.62
CA GLY A 189 18.12 -13.58 -6.44
C GLY A 189 19.31 -14.12 -5.64
N LYS A 190 20.45 -14.29 -6.33
CA LYS A 190 21.66 -14.94 -5.80
C LYS A 190 22.18 -14.29 -4.51
N TYR A 191 22.09 -12.97 -4.41
CA TYR A 191 22.58 -12.17 -3.28
C TYR A 191 21.46 -11.67 -2.37
N LYS A 192 20.30 -12.32 -2.36
CA LYS A 192 19.18 -11.94 -1.48
C LYS A 192 19.65 -11.79 -0.03
N GLY A 193 19.30 -10.69 0.62
CA GLY A 193 19.69 -10.39 2.00
C GLY A 193 21.06 -9.75 2.17
N THR A 194 21.84 -9.59 1.09
CA THR A 194 23.10 -8.85 1.11
C THR A 194 22.85 -7.35 0.94
N ALA A 195 23.61 -6.50 1.63
CA ALA A 195 23.50 -5.05 1.42
C ALA A 195 23.90 -4.68 -0.01
N ILE A 196 23.16 -3.76 -0.62
CA ILE A 196 23.36 -3.39 -2.03
C ILE A 196 24.77 -2.83 -2.28
N LYS A 197 25.30 -2.07 -1.33
CA LYS A 197 26.68 -1.56 -1.36
C LYS A 197 27.77 -2.65 -1.36
N ASP A 198 27.45 -3.83 -0.85
CA ASP A 198 28.38 -4.96 -0.73
C ASP A 198 28.24 -5.95 -1.91
N LEU A 199 27.40 -5.63 -2.91
CA LEU A 199 27.25 -6.46 -4.10
C LEU A 199 28.48 -6.36 -5.03
N PRO A 200 28.89 -7.46 -5.67
CA PRO A 200 29.92 -7.43 -6.71
C PRO A 200 29.52 -6.52 -7.89
N GLU A 201 30.48 -5.74 -8.40
CA GLU A 201 30.22 -4.75 -9.45
C GLU A 201 29.73 -5.39 -10.76
N ASP A 202 30.27 -6.56 -11.12
CA ASP A 202 29.83 -7.34 -12.28
C ASP A 202 28.36 -7.78 -12.16
N TYR A 203 27.91 -8.09 -10.95
CA TYR A 203 26.51 -8.42 -10.67
C TYR A 203 25.61 -7.19 -10.77
N LYS A 204 26.04 -6.02 -10.25
CA LYS A 204 25.29 -4.77 -10.39
C LYS A 204 25.11 -4.39 -11.87
N ASP A 205 26.19 -4.46 -12.65
CA ASP A 205 26.19 -4.20 -14.09
C ASP A 205 25.28 -5.15 -14.87
N TRP A 206 25.30 -6.44 -14.53
CA TRP A 206 24.41 -7.42 -15.13
C TRP A 206 22.94 -7.11 -14.81
N LEU A 207 22.63 -6.78 -13.55
CA LEU A 207 21.27 -6.55 -13.09
C LEU A 207 20.69 -5.26 -13.71
N LEU A 208 21.50 -4.21 -13.84
CA LEU A 208 21.11 -2.95 -14.51
C LEU A 208 20.75 -3.10 -15.99
N LYS A 209 21.18 -4.18 -16.66
CA LYS A 209 20.86 -4.49 -18.06
C LYS A 209 19.55 -5.25 -18.24
N GLN A 210 18.94 -5.73 -17.16
CA GLN A 210 17.65 -6.44 -17.25
C GLN A 210 16.52 -5.45 -17.57
N SER A 211 15.57 -5.88 -18.40
CA SER A 211 14.48 -5.01 -18.89
C SER A 211 13.41 -4.74 -17.84
N ASP A 212 13.21 -5.66 -16.91
CA ASP A 212 12.12 -5.73 -15.92
C ASP A 212 12.54 -5.27 -14.52
N ILE A 213 13.79 -4.81 -14.36
CA ILE A 213 14.27 -4.36 -13.05
C ILE A 213 13.51 -3.10 -12.56
N ASP A 214 13.03 -3.19 -11.33
CA ASP A 214 12.34 -2.12 -10.61
C ASP A 214 13.12 -0.79 -10.60
N LYS A 215 12.40 0.33 -10.71
CA LYS A 215 12.99 1.67 -10.83
C LYS A 215 13.75 2.10 -9.57
N TYR A 216 13.28 1.71 -8.38
CA TYR A 216 13.94 2.07 -7.12
C TYR A 216 15.17 1.20 -6.87
N LEU A 217 15.13 -0.07 -7.25
CA LEU A 217 16.32 -0.92 -7.27
C LEU A 217 17.39 -0.40 -8.24
N LYS A 218 17.00 0.09 -9.43
CA LYS A 218 17.93 0.77 -10.36
C LYS A 218 18.62 1.98 -9.71
N ILE A 219 17.88 2.77 -8.93
CA ILE A 219 18.46 3.91 -8.19
C ILE A 219 19.47 3.39 -7.18
N ALA A 220 19.09 2.41 -6.35
CA ALA A 220 19.95 1.86 -5.30
C ALA A 220 21.29 1.31 -5.84
N LEU A 221 21.24 0.61 -6.99
CA LEU A 221 22.43 0.04 -7.65
C LEU A 221 23.36 1.09 -8.27
N ARG A 222 22.87 2.30 -8.54
CA ARG A 222 23.67 3.40 -9.11
C ARG A 222 24.27 4.31 -8.05
N THR A 223 23.67 4.33 -6.87
CA THR A 223 24.07 5.22 -5.76
C THR A 223 24.96 4.54 -4.72
N ASN A 224 25.15 3.22 -4.81
CA ASN A 224 25.96 2.39 -3.91
C ASN A 224 26.89 1.48 -4.71
#